data_AF-A0A091AES2-F1
#
_entry.id   AF-A0A091AES2-F1
#
_cell.length_a   1.000
_cell.length_b   1.000
_cell.length_c   1.000
_cell.angle_alpha   90.00
_cell.angle_beta   90.00
_cell.angle_gamma   90.00
#
_symmetry.space_group_name_H-M   'P 1'
#
loop_
_entity.id
_entity.type
_entity.pdbx_description
1 polymer ?
#
loop_
_entity_poly.entity_id
_entity_poly.type
_entity_poly.pdbx_seq_one_letter_code
_entity_poly.pdbx_strand_id
1 'polypeptide(L)' 'MAPGTKININKADQTTLEKLPGIGPGKAKSIINGRPYKTINDVMKVSDIKRNTFDAIKEFIVVE' A
#
# COMPACT_ATOMS: atom_id res chain seq x y z
N MET A 1 8.97 -19.69 -7.04
CA MET A 1 8.35 -18.52 -6.38
C MET A 1 9.48 -17.55 -6.08
N ALA A 2 9.60 -16.45 -6.84
CA ALA A 2 10.71 -15.52 -6.64
C ALA A 2 10.55 -14.80 -5.28
N PRO A 3 11.59 -14.78 -4.44
CA PRO A 3 11.58 -13.95 -3.23
C PRO A 3 11.61 -12.46 -3.64
N GLY A 4 10.77 -11.61 -3.03
CA GLY A 4 11.22 -10.24 -2.76
C GLY A 4 10.61 -9.05 -3.52
N THR A 5 9.57 -9.17 -4.34
CA THR A 5 9.00 -7.95 -4.96
C THR A 5 8.00 -7.28 -4.03
N LYS A 6 8.50 -6.49 -3.07
CA LYS A 6 7.66 -5.55 -2.32
C LYS A 6 7.07 -4.51 -3.28
N ILE A 7 5.82 -4.15 -3.06
CA ILE A 7 5.11 -3.17 -3.88
C ILE A 7 5.52 -1.78 -3.41
N ASN A 8 6.10 -1.00 -4.33
CA ASN A 8 6.43 0.39 -4.06
C ASN A 8 5.15 1.23 -4.02
N ILE A 9 4.75 1.71 -2.85
CA ILE A 9 3.48 2.46 -2.67
C ILE A 9 3.47 3.83 -3.34
N ASN A 10 4.63 4.39 -3.69
CA ASN A 10 4.76 5.64 -4.42
C ASN A 10 4.68 5.45 -5.95
N LYS A 11 5.07 4.28 -6.46
CA LYS A 11 5.17 4.00 -7.90
C LYS A 11 4.13 3.01 -8.43
N ALA A 12 3.55 2.18 -7.56
CA ALA A 12 2.61 1.15 -7.97
C ALA A 12 1.34 1.73 -8.60
N ASP A 13 0.82 1.05 -9.60
CA ASP A 13 -0.51 1.29 -10.15
C ASP A 13 -1.61 0.72 -9.26
N GLN A 14 -2.86 1.13 -9.53
CA GLN A 14 -4.03 0.73 -8.74
C GLN A 14 -4.17 -0.79 -8.68
N THR A 15 -4.07 -1.45 -9.83
CA THR A 15 -4.19 -2.91 -9.94
C THR A 15 -3.10 -3.64 -9.15
N THR A 16 -1.88 -3.09 -9.09
CA THR A 16 -0.82 -3.65 -8.26
C THR A 16 -1.11 -3.49 -6.77
N LEU A 17 -1.62 -2.33 -6.34
CA LEU A 17 -2.05 -2.13 -4.95
C LEU A 17 -3.22 -3.04 -4.56
N GLU A 18 -4.15 -3.30 -5.49
CA GLU A 18 -5.30 -4.20 -5.29
C GLU A 18 -4.89 -5.67 -5.11
N LYS A 19 -3.65 -6.05 -5.46
CA LYS A 19 -3.12 -7.39 -5.16
C LYS A 19 -2.78 -7.58 -3.67
N LEU A 20 -2.72 -6.50 -2.89
CA LEU A 20 -2.42 -6.55 -1.48
C LEU A 20 -3.63 -7.07 -0.67
N PRO A 21 -3.42 -7.92 0.33
CA PRO A 21 -4.49 -8.46 1.14
C PRO A 21 -5.28 -7.35 1.85
N GLY A 22 -6.58 -7.28 1.58
CA GLY A 22 -7.46 -6.28 2.18
C GLY A 22 -7.41 -4.88 1.52
N ILE A 23 -6.73 -4.72 0.38
CA ILE A 23 -6.76 -3.51 -0.44
C ILE A 23 -7.68 -3.74 -1.64
N GLY A 24 -8.83 -3.06 -1.62
CA GLY A 24 -9.72 -2.98 -2.78
C GLY A 24 -9.53 -1.68 -3.57
N PRO A 25 -10.32 -1.44 -4.63
CA PRO A 25 -10.18 -0.29 -5.52
C PRO A 25 -10.30 1.07 -4.80
N GLY A 26 -11.17 1.16 -3.79
CA GLY A 26 -11.29 2.37 -2.96
C GLY A 26 -10.01 2.68 -2.17
N LYS A 27 -9.48 1.67 -1.47
CA LYS A 27 -8.24 1.80 -0.69
C LYS A 27 -7.03 2.05 -1.57
N ALA A 28 -6.94 1.37 -2.72
CA ALA A 28 -5.88 1.59 -3.69
C ALA A 28 -5.89 3.04 -4.20
N LYS A 29 -7.05 3.59 -4.54
CA LYS A 29 -7.19 5.02 -4.89
C LYS A 29 -6.76 5.94 -3.76
N SER A 30 -7.18 5.67 -2.51
CA SER A 30 -6.78 6.49 -1.37
C SER A 30 -5.27 6.45 -1.12
N ILE A 31 -4.62 5.30 -1.37
CA ILE A 31 -3.16 5.18 -1.34
C ILE A 31 -2.51 6.01 -2.48
N ILE A 32 -3.04 5.96 -3.69
CA ILE A 32 -2.48 6.76 -4.80
C ILE A 32 -2.63 8.26 -4.52
N ASN A 33 -3.79 8.67 -4.00
CA ASN A 33 -4.08 10.07 -3.69
C ASN A 33 -3.26 10.60 -2.50
N GLY A 34 -2.89 9.73 -1.55
CA GLY A 34 -2.08 10.11 -0.39
C GLY A 34 -0.57 10.23 -0.65
N ARG A 35 -0.12 10.06 -1.90
CA ARG A 35 1.30 10.22 -2.26
C ARG A 35 1.75 11.68 -2.15
N PRO A 36 3.05 11.94 -1.86
CA PRO A 36 4.13 10.97 -1.66
C PRO A 36 4.26 10.46 -0.21
N TYR A 37 4.68 9.20 -0.08
CA TYR A 37 4.96 8.54 1.19
C TYR A 37 6.46 8.51 1.47
N LYS A 38 6.86 8.96 2.67
CA LYS A 38 8.25 8.87 3.13
C LYS A 38 8.57 7.52 3.77
N THR A 39 7.59 6.91 4.41
CA THR A 39 7.70 5.61 5.07
C THR A 39 6.45 4.79 4.79
N ILE A 40 6.56 3.46 4.93
CA ILE A 40 5.37 2.59 4.82
C ILE A 40 4.29 3.00 5.84
N ASN A 41 4.66 3.51 7.01
CA ASN A 41 3.73 3.97 8.04
C ASN A 41 2.90 5.19 7.63
N ASP A 42 3.35 6.01 6.67
CA ASP A 42 2.54 7.13 6.18
C ASP A 42 1.23 6.67 5.52
N VAL A 43 1.18 5.42 5.01
CA VAL A 43 -0.07 4.84 4.51
C VAL A 43 -1.16 4.80 5.58
N MET A 44 -0.82 4.70 6.87
CA MET A 44 -1.79 4.77 7.97
C MET A 44 -2.39 6.17 8.18
N LYS A 45 -1.84 7.22 7.55
CA LYS A 45 -2.46 8.56 7.56
C LYS A 45 -3.65 8.64 6.60
N VAL A 46 -3.78 7.68 5.69
CA VAL A 46 -4.93 7.57 4.79
C VAL A 46 -6.12 7.06 5.60
N SER A 47 -7.19 7.84 5.68
CA SER A 47 -8.38 7.51 6.48
C SER A 47 -9.01 6.15 6.15
N ASP A 48 -8.92 5.71 4.89
CA ASP A 48 -9.38 4.39 4.43
C ASP A 48 -8.49 3.21 4.89
N ILE A 49 -7.25 3.49 5.29
CA ILE A 49 -6.29 2.46 5.70
C ILE A 49 -6.24 2.36 7.22
N LYS A 50 -7.05 1.45 7.73
CA LYS A 50 -7.03 1.08 9.15
C LYS A 50 -5.79 0.27 9.50
N ARG A 51 -5.40 0.28 10.78
CA ARG A 51 -4.27 -0.49 11.32
C ARG A 51 -4.28 -1.97 10.92
N ASN A 52 -5.45 -2.62 10.93
CA ASN A 52 -5.58 -4.03 10.53
C ASN A 52 -5.21 -4.27 9.05
N THR A 53 -5.59 -3.33 8.17
CA THR A 53 -5.23 -3.40 6.76
C THR A 53 -3.74 -3.13 6.58
N PHE A 54 -3.20 -2.11 7.25
CA PHE A 54 -1.77 -1.83 7.21
C PHE A 54 -0.93 -3.03 7.68
N ASP A 55 -1.32 -3.68 8.78
CA ASP A 55 -0.58 -4.82 9.33
C ASP A 55 -0.51 -5.99 8.35
N ALA A 56 -1.59 -6.25 7.62
CA ALA A 56 -1.65 -7.28 6.59
C ALA A 56 -0.77 -6.98 5.37
N ILE A 57 -0.49 -5.70 5.08
CA ILE A 57 0.24 -5.29 3.87
C ILE A 57 1.68 -4.83 4.15
N LYS A 58 2.05 -4.48 5.39
CA LYS A 58 3.33 -3.85 5.76
C LYS A 58 4.56 -4.65 5.31
N GLU A 59 4.44 -5.97 5.25
CA GLU A 59 5.52 -6.87 4.82
C GLU A 59 5.63 -6.98 3.29
N PHE A 60 4.56 -6.60 2.58
CA PHE A 60 4.44 -6.64 1.12
C PHE A 60 4.69 -5.28 0.46
N ILE A 61 4.87 -4.20 1.21
CA ILE A 61 5.06 -2.85 0.68
C ILE A 61 6.43 -2.24 1.03
N VAL A 62 6.88 -1.28 0.22
CA VAL A 62 8.13 -0.54 0.41
C VAL A 62 8.00 0.89 -0.12
N VAL A 63 8.90 1.78 0.32
CA VAL A 63 9.09 3.13 -0.21
C VAL A 63 10.47 3.22 -0.86
N GLU A 64 10.53 3.57 -2.14
CA GLU A 64 11.77 3.85 -2.93
C GLU A 64 11.53 4.95 -3.96
#